data_AF-A0A6A4PU94-F1
#
_entry.id   AF-A0A6A4PU94-F1
#
_cell.length_a   1.000
_cell.length_b   1.000
_cell.length_c   1.000
_cell.angle_alpha   90.00
_cell.angle_beta   90.00
_cell.angle_gamma   90.00
#
_symmetry.space_group_name_H-M   'P 1'
#
loop_
_entity.id
_entity.type
_entity.pdbx_description
1 polymer ?
#
loop_
_entity_poly.entity_id
_entity_poly.type
_entity_poly.pdbx_seq_one_letter_code
_entity_poly.pdbx_strand_id
1 'polypeptide(L)'
;MMVVRKDSNKVARIINNSLFDYIDRSLYKALAFDYIDISPAYPFLTSIRAWISLLFMEDGNEDVMHVFGIQMDLCEFANSKEEVLWLLDMLDWK
;
A
#
# COMPACT_ATOMS: atom_id res chain seq x y z
N MET A 1 -1.22 5.50 -6.33
CA MET A 1 -2.32 5.00 -5.49
C MET A 1 -2.45 5.81 -4.20
N MET A 2 -3.67 6.17 -3.79
CA MET A 2 -3.94 6.82 -2.51
C MET A 2 -4.68 5.86 -1.57
N VAL A 3 -4.41 5.94 -0.29
CA VAL A 3 -5.04 5.12 0.76
C VAL A 3 -5.59 6.03 1.83
N VAL A 4 -6.84 5.76 2.21
CA VAL A 4 -7.56 6.54 3.21
C VAL A 4 -7.54 5.80 4.54
N ARG A 5 -7.13 6.49 5.59
CA ARG A 5 -7.23 6.03 6.97
C ARG A 5 -8.63 6.38 7.49
N LYS A 6 -9.47 5.37 7.74
CA LYS A 6 -10.89 5.59 8.08
C LYS A 6 -11.12 6.28 9.43
N ASP A 7 -10.23 6.07 10.39
CA ASP A 7 -10.35 6.64 11.75
C ASP A 7 -10.15 8.17 11.80
N SER A 8 -9.39 8.70 10.85
CA SER A 8 -8.95 10.09 10.83
C SER A 8 -9.26 10.80 9.50
N ASN A 9 -9.85 10.08 8.54
CA ASN A 9 -10.13 10.50 7.17
C ASN A 9 -8.92 11.11 6.45
N LYS A 10 -7.71 10.75 6.86
CA LYS A 10 -6.47 11.20 6.23
C LYS A 10 -6.12 10.33 5.04
N VAL A 11 -5.42 10.90 4.07
CA VAL A 11 -5.04 10.22 2.85
C VAL A 11 -3.53 10.23 2.68
N ALA A 12 -2.94 9.05 2.47
CA ALA A 12 -1.52 8.90 2.12
C ALA A 12 -1.40 8.42 0.67
N ARG A 13 -0.37 8.90 -0.02
CA ARG A 13 0.02 8.34 -1.32
C ARG A 13 0.97 7.17 -1.06
N ILE A 14 0.60 5.98 -1.50
CA ILE A 14 1.39 4.75 -1.27
C ILE A 14 2.19 4.34 -2.51
N ILE A 15 1.73 4.73 -3.70
CA ILE A 15 2.44 4.47 -4.96
C ILE A 15 2.44 5.78 -5.74
N ASN A 16 3.61 6.31 -6.05
CA ASN A 16 3.72 7.58 -6.77
C ASN A 16 3.83 7.36 -8.29
N ASN A 17 4.57 6.33 -8.73
CA ASN A 17 4.80 6.06 -10.15
C ASN A 17 4.98 4.57 -10.53
N SER A 18 4.95 3.62 -9.59
CA SER A 18 5.06 2.21 -9.97
C SER A 18 3.83 1.69 -10.70
N LEU A 19 4.09 0.96 -11.78
CA LEU A 19 3.12 0.10 -12.44
C LEU A 19 2.99 -1.19 -11.61
N PHE A 20 1.80 -1.80 -11.65
CA PHE A 20 1.64 -3.14 -11.12
C PHE A 20 2.22 -4.13 -12.12
N ASP A 21 3.50 -4.42 -11.94
CA ASP A 21 4.31 -5.19 -12.91
C ASP A 21 3.89 -6.65 -13.00
N TYR A 22 3.18 -7.15 -11.98
CA TYR A 22 2.68 -8.51 -11.94
C TYR A 22 1.19 -8.51 -11.61
N ILE A 23 0.37 -9.06 -12.52
CA ILE A 23 -1.08 -9.21 -12.34
C ILE A 23 -1.41 -10.70 -12.46
N ASP A 24 -1.90 -11.28 -11.38
CA ASP A 24 -2.40 -12.65 -11.35
C ASP A 24 -3.91 -12.66 -11.13
N ARG A 25 -4.64 -12.90 -12.22
CA ARG A 25 -6.11 -12.99 -12.19
C ARG A 25 -6.61 -14.18 -11.39
N SER A 26 -5.86 -15.29 -11.37
CA SER A 26 -6.26 -16.50 -10.62
C SER A 26 -6.18 -16.30 -9.11
N LEU A 27 -5.26 -15.46 -8.67
CA LEU A 27 -5.10 -15.06 -7.27
C LEU A 27 -5.91 -13.80 -6.92
N TYR A 28 -6.58 -13.18 -7.90
CA TYR A 28 -7.27 -11.91 -7.78
C TYR A 28 -6.39 -10.80 -7.20
N LYS A 29 -5.12 -10.77 -7.63
CA LYS A 29 -4.13 -9.86 -7.09
C LYS A 29 -3.23 -9.24 -8.16
N ALA A 30 -2.88 -7.99 -7.95
CA ALA A 30 -1.76 -7.36 -8.64
C ALA A 30 -0.71 -7.00 -7.62
N LEU A 31 0.56 -7.13 -7.97
CA LEU A 31 1.71 -6.88 -7.12
C LEU A 31 2.56 -5.76 -7.72
N ALA A 32 3.00 -4.87 -6.85
CA ALA A 32 3.98 -3.84 -7.14
C ALA A 32 5.01 -3.83 -6.02
N PHE A 33 6.22 -3.43 -6.37
CA PHE A 33 7.28 -3.16 -5.42
C PHE A 33 7.65 -1.69 -5.55
N ASP A 34 7.42 -0.91 -4.49
CA ASP A 34 7.64 0.53 -4.52
C ASP A 34 8.09 1.04 -3.16
N TYR A 35 8.51 2.30 -3.14
CA TYR A 35 8.82 3.05 -1.95
C TYR A 35 7.58 3.80 -1.48
N ILE A 36 7.30 3.72 -0.18
CA ILE A 36 6.29 4.49 0.52
C ILE A 36 6.97 5.68 1.17
N ASP A 37 6.44 6.88 0.90
CA ASP A 37 6.95 8.12 1.47
C ASP A 37 6.58 8.23 2.97
N ILE A 38 7.57 8.59 3.78
CA ILE A 38 7.42 8.82 5.22
C ILE A 38 7.28 10.32 5.47
N SER A 39 6.56 10.69 6.53
CA SER A 39 6.38 12.08 6.91
C SER A 39 7.73 12.76 7.20
N PRO A 40 7.94 14.00 6.73
CA PRO A 40 9.14 14.79 7.04
C PRO A 40 9.38 15.01 8.54
N ALA A 41 8.37 14.77 9.39
CA ALA A 41 8.49 14.77 10.84
C ALA A 41 9.48 13.72 11.37
N TYR A 42 9.80 12.70 10.57
CA TYR A 42 10.74 11.63 10.90
C TYR A 42 11.99 11.72 10.01
N PRO A 43 12.91 12.68 10.25
CA PRO A 43 13.99 13.03 9.33
C PRO A 43 15.02 11.93 9.07
N PHE A 44 15.01 10.86 9.87
CA PHE A 44 15.89 9.71 9.73
C PHE A 44 15.36 8.64 8.76
N LEU A 45 14.09 8.74 8.34
CA LEU A 45 13.42 7.82 7.42
C LEU A 45 12.71 8.65 6.37
N THR A 46 13.26 8.72 5.15
CA THR A 46 12.64 9.45 4.04
C THR A 46 11.58 8.62 3.31
N SER A 47 11.83 7.31 3.20
CA SER A 47 10.95 6.37 2.51
C SER A 47 11.25 4.95 2.97
N ILE A 48 10.25 4.07 2.94
CA ILE A 48 10.41 2.64 3.20
C ILE A 48 10.03 1.84 1.96
N ARG A 49 10.73 0.73 1.73
CA ARG A 49 10.43 -0.18 0.63
C ARG A 49 9.37 -1.18 1.07
N ALA A 50 8.38 -1.42 0.22
CA ALA A 50 7.27 -2.31 0.54
C ALA A 50 6.82 -3.11 -0.68
N TRP A 51 6.37 -4.33 -0.43
CA TRP A 51 5.53 -5.05 -1.39
C TRP A 51 4.09 -4.62 -1.20
N ILE A 52 3.45 -4.21 -2.29
CA ILE A 52 2.06 -3.75 -2.29
C ILE A 52 1.28 -4.64 -3.22
N SER A 53 0.15 -5.17 -2.74
CA SER A 53 -0.78 -5.93 -3.54
C SER A 53 -2.16 -5.29 -3.56
N LEU A 54 -2.71 -5.10 -4.76
CA LEU A 54 -4.13 -4.81 -4.93
C LEU A 54 -4.90 -6.12 -4.88
N LEU A 55 -5.98 -6.12 -4.12
CA LEU A 55 -6.92 -7.22 -4.06
C LEU A 55 -8.14 -6.87 -4.91
N PHE A 56 -8.48 -7.74 -5.85
CA PHE A 56 -9.57 -7.53 -6.79
C PHE A 56 -10.74 -8.48 -6.55
N MET A 57 -11.92 -8.10 -7.03
CA MET A 57 -13.06 -8.99 -7.22
C MET A 57 -13.55 -8.86 -8.66
N GLU A 58 -13.98 -9.99 -9.23
CA GLU A 58 -14.67 -10.04 -10.52
C GLU A 58 -16.13 -9.60 -10.34
N ASP A 59 -16.60 -8.70 -11.20
CA ASP A 59 -17.99 -8.23 -11.24
C ASP A 59 -18.76 -8.77 -12.46
N GLY A 60 -18.38 -9.96 -12.94
CA GLY A 60 -18.98 -10.60 -14.12
C GLY A 60 -18.70 -9.92 -15.47
N ASN A 61 -18.06 -8.74 -15.47
CA ASN A 61 -17.54 -8.07 -16.65
C ASN A 61 -16.02 -8.32 -16.74
N GLU A 62 -15.59 -9.13 -17.72
CA GLU A 62 -14.22 -9.67 -17.81
C GLU A 62 -13.12 -8.60 -18.00
N ASP A 63 -13.50 -7.38 -18.39
CA ASP A 63 -12.59 -6.25 -18.65
C ASP A 63 -12.43 -5.28 -17.47
N VAL A 64 -13.25 -5.39 -16.41
CA VAL A 64 -13.19 -4.47 -15.26
C VAL A 64 -12.94 -5.24 -13.97
N MET A 65 -11.81 -4.94 -13.32
CA MET A 65 -11.48 -5.47 -11.99
C MET A 65 -11.75 -4.43 -10.92
N HIS A 66 -12.60 -4.78 -9.95
CA HIS A 66 -12.89 -3.91 -8.81
C HIS A 66 -11.86 -4.14 -7.71
N VAL A 67 -11.12 -3.09 -7.34
CA VAL A 67 -10.23 -3.12 -6.17
C VAL A 67 -11.07 -3.00 -4.90
N PHE A 68 -10.98 -4.00 -4.03
CA PHE A 68 -11.66 -3.96 -2.72
C PHE A 68 -10.71 -3.77 -1.55
N GLY A 69 -9.43 -4.02 -1.76
CA GLY A 69 -8.45 -4.04 -0.68
C GLY A 69 -7.03 -3.83 -1.17
N ILE A 70 -6.18 -3.54 -0.20
CA ILE A 70 -4.75 -3.34 -0.36
C ILE A 70 -4.08 -4.17 0.70
N GLN A 71 -3.15 -4.99 0.27
CA GLN A 71 -2.25 -5.70 1.16
C GLN A 71 -0.87 -5.06 1.03
N MET A 72 -0.21 -4.82 2.15
CA MET A 72 1.15 -4.28 2.18
C MET A 72 1.99 -5.19 3.06
N ASP A 73 3.18 -5.50 2.57
CA ASP A 73 4.19 -6.23 3.31
C ASP A 73 5.40 -5.32 3.52
N LEU A 74 5.70 -5.10 4.80
CA LEU A 74 6.73 -4.23 5.34
C LEU A 74 7.84 -5.04 6.03
N CYS A 75 7.97 -6.36 5.75
CA CYS A 75 8.85 -7.28 6.49
C CYS A 75 10.32 -6.82 6.63
N GLU A 76 10.84 -5.99 5.72
CA GLU A 76 12.18 -5.41 5.88
C GLU A 76 12.30 -4.44 7.08
N PHE A 77 11.18 -3.86 7.53
CA PHE A 77 11.13 -2.80 8.54
C PHE A 77 10.27 -3.13 9.77
N ALA A 78 9.39 -4.14 9.69
CA ALA A 78 8.52 -4.54 10.78
C ALA A 78 8.34 -6.06 10.84
N ASN A 79 8.51 -6.62 12.04
CA ASN A 79 8.34 -8.04 12.33
C ASN A 79 7.18 -8.32 13.30
N SER A 80 6.55 -7.26 13.80
CA SER A 80 5.41 -7.30 14.72
C SER A 80 4.28 -6.39 14.27
N LYS A 81 3.09 -6.65 14.80
CA LYS A 81 1.90 -5.83 14.55
C LYS A 81 2.13 -4.39 15.02
N GLU A 82 2.78 -4.22 16.15
CA GLU A 82 3.05 -2.93 16.79
C GLU A 82 3.98 -2.08 15.92
N GLU A 83 5.06 -2.67 15.40
CA GLU A 83 5.98 -1.99 14.47
C GLU A 83 5.28 -1.58 13.16
N VAL A 84 4.41 -2.45 12.62
CA VAL A 84 3.59 -2.11 11.45
C VAL A 84 2.70 -0.90 11.74
N LEU A 85 2.03 -0.87 12.89
CA LEU A 85 1.18 0.25 13.28
C LEU A 85 1.98 1.55 13.42
N TRP A 86 3.18 1.49 14.00
CA TRP A 86 4.07 2.66 14.09
C TRP A 86 4.51 3.16 12.71
N LEU A 87 4.89 2.27 11.79
CA LEU A 87 5.24 2.67 10.42
C LEU A 87 4.05 3.32 9.71
N LEU A 88 2.85 2.78 9.90
CA LEU A 88 1.63 3.39 9.36
C LEU A 88 1.38 4.77 9.97
N ASP A 89 1.64 4.98 11.26
CA ASP A 89 1.54 6.31 11.88
C ASP A 89 2.57 7.30 11.34
N MET A 90 3.71 6.81 10.83
CA MET A 90 4.80 7.61 10.28
C MET A 90 4.59 8.05 8.82
N LEU A 91 3.59 7.52 8.10
CA LEU A 91 3.34 7.91 6.72
C LEU A 91 2.99 9.41 6.60
N ASP A 92 3.29 10.01 5.45
CA ASP A 92 2.93 11.40 5.14
C ASP A 92 1.41 11.52 4.86
N TRP A 93 0.60 11.39 5.90
CA TRP A 93 -0.85 11.54 5.85
C TRP A 93 -1.24 13.01 5.64
N LYS A 94 -2.01 13.29 4.58
CA LYS A 94 -2.56 14.61 4.25
C LYS A 94 -4.07 14.68 4.49
#